data_AF-A0A918VJK4-F1
#
_entry.id   AF-A0A918VJK4-F1
#
_cell.length_a   1.000
_cell.length_b   1.000
_cell.length_c   1.000
_cell.angle_alpha   90.00
_cell.angle_beta   90.00
_cell.angle_gamma   90.00
#
_symmetry.space_group_name_H-M   'P 1'
#
loop_
_entity.id
_entity.type
_entity.pdbx_description
1 polymer ?
#
loop_
_entity_poly.entity_id
_entity_poly.type
_entity_poly.pdbx_seq_one_letter_code
_entity_poly.pdbx_strand_id
1 'polypeptide(L)'
;MNHTGSVPDTAGHRYDWMAHAACRDQRDVFDTPKREHEARTICVARCPVRSQCLAYTKETERGLHRDDRDGVAAGLTYDERHRLDSTARRRNEDAPLIQFTGAERCGTHLALLRHLWLDEPIDPKCWSGEVYRDHENRNWRQRNTPQPEPAQETPAQETKPRTPREWCVYTLWSSGLSDPAIAHRMAISLDSVQQVRKRLGLLANLHVEQAS
;
A
#
# COMPACT_ATOMS: atom_id res chain seq x y z
N MET A 1 48.87 -38.89 -10.87
CA MET A 1 48.41 -37.50 -10.78
C MET A 1 46.93 -37.50 -11.08
N ASN A 2 46.09 -37.40 -10.04
CA ASN A 2 44.64 -37.49 -10.21
C ASN A 2 44.10 -36.10 -10.50
N HIS A 3 43.66 -35.88 -11.74
CA HIS A 3 42.91 -34.69 -12.11
C HIS A 3 41.49 -34.80 -11.55
N THR A 4 41.26 -34.16 -10.40
CA THR A 4 39.92 -33.78 -9.96
C THR A 4 39.51 -32.52 -10.73
N GLY A 5 39.12 -32.68 -11.99
CA GLY A 5 38.48 -31.60 -12.73
C GLY A 5 37.07 -31.39 -12.19
N SER A 6 36.82 -30.27 -11.51
CA SER A 6 35.47 -29.81 -11.22
C SER A 6 34.71 -29.67 -12.53
N VAL A 7 33.69 -30.50 -12.73
CA VAL A 7 32.74 -30.33 -13.83
C VAL A 7 31.96 -29.05 -13.52
N PRO A 8 31.98 -28.04 -14.41
CA PRO A 8 31.14 -26.86 -14.21
C PRO A 8 29.69 -27.32 -14.14
N ASP A 9 28.96 -26.86 -13.12
CA ASP A 9 27.56 -27.18 -12.92
C ASP A 9 26.75 -26.56 -14.06
N THR A 10 26.64 -27.29 -15.18
CA THR A 10 25.93 -26.88 -16.40
C THR A 10 24.44 -27.20 -16.34
N ALA A 11 23.97 -27.83 -15.25
CA ALA A 11 22.55 -27.99 -15.01
C ALA A 11 22.01 -26.65 -14.50
N GLY A 12 21.43 -25.85 -15.40
CA GLY A 12 20.80 -24.58 -15.02
C GLY A 12 19.88 -24.80 -13.82
N HIS A 13 20.17 -24.10 -12.72
CA HIS A 13 19.38 -24.24 -11.51
C HIS A 13 17.96 -23.74 -11.77
N ARG A 14 16.98 -24.34 -11.08
CA ARG A 14 15.55 -24.04 -11.19
C ARG A 14 15.20 -22.54 -11.08
N TYR A 15 16.09 -21.74 -10.50
CA TYR A 15 15.90 -20.31 -10.23
C TYR A 15 16.85 -19.37 -10.98
N ASP A 16 17.64 -19.84 -11.94
CA ASP A 16 18.58 -19.00 -12.70
C ASP A 16 17.89 -17.89 -13.49
N TRP A 17 16.62 -18.07 -13.85
CA TRP A 17 15.82 -17.04 -14.49
C TRP A 17 15.66 -15.80 -13.61
N MET A 18 15.71 -15.91 -12.28
CA MET A 18 15.57 -14.75 -11.38
C MET A 18 16.72 -13.76 -11.54
N ALA A 19 17.91 -14.23 -11.91
CA ALA A 19 19.08 -13.37 -12.16
C ALA A 19 18.86 -12.41 -13.36
N HIS A 20 17.93 -12.75 -14.25
CA HIS A 20 17.57 -12.00 -15.46
C HIS A 20 16.33 -11.10 -15.27
N ALA A 21 15.77 -11.03 -14.06
CA ALA A 21 14.62 -10.20 -13.79
C ALA A 21 14.97 -8.70 -13.85
N ALA A 22 14.20 -7.92 -14.61
CA ALA A 22 14.39 -6.47 -14.73
C ALA A 22 14.18 -5.73 -13.38
N CYS A 23 13.44 -6.34 -12.46
CA CYS A 23 13.15 -5.81 -11.13
C CYS A 23 14.20 -6.16 -10.06
N ARG A 24 15.24 -6.96 -10.39
CA ARG A 24 16.19 -7.52 -9.41
C ARG A 24 16.76 -6.48 -8.45
N ASP A 25 17.15 -5.32 -8.99
CA ASP A 25 17.85 -4.26 -8.25
C ASP A 25 16.90 -3.11 -7.84
N GLN A 26 15.58 -3.32 -7.89
CA GLN A 26 14.54 -2.28 -7.71
C GLN A 26 13.49 -2.67 -6.65
N ARG A 27 13.89 -3.44 -5.63
CA ARG A 27 12.95 -4.03 -4.65
C ARG A 27 12.11 -2.98 -3.90
N ASP A 28 12.66 -1.81 -3.63
CA ASP A 28 11.97 -0.67 -3.01
C ASP A 28 10.70 -0.23 -3.76
N VAL A 29 10.71 -0.35 -5.09
CA VAL A 29 9.57 -0.03 -5.96
C VAL A 29 8.41 -1.01 -5.73
N PHE A 30 8.74 -2.28 -5.53
CA PHE A 30 7.77 -3.38 -5.44
C PHE A 30 7.16 -3.53 -4.06
N ASP A 31 7.88 -3.11 -3.02
CA ASP A 31 7.42 -3.14 -1.63
C ASP A 31 6.61 -1.88 -1.25
N THR A 32 6.62 -0.83 -2.08
CA THR A 32 5.95 0.45 -1.80
C THR A 32 4.58 0.56 -2.49
N PRO A 33 3.44 0.60 -1.77
CA PRO A 33 2.11 0.69 -2.38
C PRO A 33 1.89 1.92 -3.27
N LYS A 34 2.56 3.04 -2.96
CA LYS A 34 2.49 4.27 -3.78
C LYS A 34 3.14 4.12 -5.15
N ARG A 35 4.00 3.11 -5.34
CA ARG A 35 4.78 2.85 -6.56
C ARG A 35 4.30 1.59 -7.30
N GLU A 36 3.13 1.05 -6.96
CA GLU A 36 2.53 -0.11 -7.64
C GLU A 36 2.47 0.07 -9.16
N HIS A 37 2.10 1.25 -9.65
CA HIS A 37 2.04 1.51 -11.08
C HIS A 37 3.40 1.36 -11.77
N GLU A 38 4.45 1.88 -11.14
CA GLU A 38 5.83 1.77 -11.63
C GLU A 38 6.29 0.31 -11.61
N ALA A 39 6.03 -0.41 -10.51
CA ALA A 39 6.33 -1.83 -10.37
C ALA A 39 5.64 -2.68 -11.46
N ARG A 40 4.36 -2.43 -11.74
CA ARG A 40 3.62 -3.10 -12.82
C ARG A 40 4.24 -2.82 -14.19
N THR A 41 4.60 -1.55 -14.46
CA THR A 41 5.26 -1.15 -15.70
C THR A 41 6.58 -1.90 -15.90
N ILE A 42 7.40 -2.04 -14.85
CA ILE A 42 8.64 -2.82 -14.91
C ILE A 42 8.34 -4.30 -15.24
N CYS A 43 7.40 -4.92 -14.53
CA CYS A 43 7.04 -6.33 -14.77
C CYS A 43 6.56 -6.60 -16.19
N VAL A 44 5.69 -5.74 -16.71
CA VAL A 44 4.98 -6.02 -17.96
C VAL A 44 5.74 -5.55 -19.18
N ALA A 45 6.33 -4.35 -19.14
CA ALA A 45 6.96 -3.74 -20.30
C ALA A 45 8.46 -4.07 -20.42
N ARG A 46 9.13 -4.46 -19.32
CA ARG A 46 10.59 -4.58 -19.29
C ARG A 46 11.12 -5.96 -18.88
N CYS A 47 10.37 -6.73 -18.09
CA CYS A 47 10.89 -7.95 -17.50
C CYS A 47 10.82 -9.14 -18.48
N PRO A 48 11.97 -9.70 -18.93
CA PRO A 48 11.98 -10.80 -19.89
C PRO A 48 11.55 -12.15 -19.27
N VAL A 49 11.51 -12.24 -17.93
CA VAL A 49 11.20 -13.46 -17.19
C VAL A 49 9.83 -13.39 -16.50
N ARG A 50 8.91 -12.58 -17.01
CA ARG A 50 7.57 -12.39 -16.44
C ARG A 50 6.79 -13.72 -16.35
N SER A 51 6.83 -14.54 -17.40
CA SER A 51 6.14 -15.83 -17.45
C SER A 51 6.64 -16.80 -16.38
N GLN A 52 7.97 -16.92 -16.23
CA GLN A 52 8.59 -17.74 -15.18
C GLN A 52 8.25 -17.20 -13.78
N CYS A 53 8.27 -15.87 -13.62
CA CYS A 53 7.86 -15.21 -12.38
C CYS A 53 6.40 -15.53 -12.02
N LEU A 54 5.48 -15.45 -12.98
CA LEU A 54 4.06 -15.78 -12.76
C LEU A 54 3.89 -17.24 -12.34
N ALA A 55 4.54 -18.16 -13.03
CA ALA A 55 4.47 -19.59 -12.71
C ALA A 55 5.02 -19.88 -11.30
N TYR A 56 6.16 -19.27 -10.95
CA TYR A 56 6.74 -19.38 -9.62
C TYR A 56 5.80 -18.81 -8.55
N THR A 57 5.28 -17.59 -8.75
CA THR A 57 4.37 -16.93 -7.82
C THR A 57 3.11 -17.76 -7.58
N LYS A 58 2.49 -18.32 -8.63
CA LYS A 58 1.31 -19.20 -8.49
C LYS A 58 1.60 -20.43 -7.62
N GLU A 59 2.79 -21.00 -7.76
CA GLU A 59 3.17 -22.19 -7.00
C GLU A 59 3.49 -21.84 -5.54
N THR A 60 4.26 -20.78 -5.29
CA THR A 60 4.63 -20.38 -3.93
C THR A 60 3.47 -19.79 -3.14
N GLU A 61 2.53 -19.10 -3.78
CA GLU A 61 1.38 -18.49 -3.12
C GLU A 61 0.15 -19.40 -3.05
N ARG A 62 0.27 -20.66 -3.51
CA ARG A 62 -0.84 -21.61 -3.52
C ARG A 62 -1.43 -21.78 -2.12
N GLY A 63 -2.73 -21.52 -1.99
CA GLY A 63 -3.43 -21.63 -0.70
C GLY A 63 -3.14 -20.52 0.31
N LEU A 64 -2.33 -19.51 -0.03
CA LEU A 64 -2.10 -18.35 0.84
C LEU A 64 -3.29 -17.38 0.81
N HIS A 65 -3.60 -16.80 1.96
CA HIS A 65 -4.58 -15.73 2.09
C HIS A 65 -4.01 -14.40 1.54
N ARG A 66 -4.86 -13.40 1.35
CA ARG A 66 -4.46 -12.05 0.90
C ARG A 66 -3.39 -11.41 1.79
N ASP A 67 -3.54 -11.56 3.11
CA ASP A 67 -2.66 -10.95 4.12
C ASP A 67 -1.25 -11.56 4.14
N ASP A 68 -1.07 -12.76 3.55
CA ASP A 68 0.20 -13.47 3.46
C ASP A 68 0.92 -13.23 2.12
N ARG A 69 0.42 -12.28 1.31
CA ARG A 69 0.95 -11.92 0.00
C ARG A 69 1.40 -10.46 0.02
N ASP A 70 2.56 -10.19 -0.57
CA ASP A 70 3.13 -8.85 -0.59
C ASP A 70 3.40 -8.35 -2.00
N GLY A 71 3.38 -7.02 -2.13
CA GLY A 71 3.86 -6.29 -3.29
C GLY A 71 3.24 -6.66 -4.63
N VAL A 72 3.96 -6.29 -5.70
CA VAL A 72 3.63 -6.62 -7.08
C VAL A 72 4.49 -7.79 -7.55
N ALA A 73 3.88 -8.80 -8.14
CA ALA A 73 4.58 -9.94 -8.74
C ALA A 73 3.97 -10.24 -10.10
N ALA A 74 4.83 -10.47 -11.11
CA ALA A 74 4.42 -10.71 -12.50
C ALA A 74 3.44 -9.66 -13.08
N GLY A 75 3.44 -8.44 -12.57
CA GLY A 75 2.55 -7.34 -12.99
C GLY A 75 1.19 -7.31 -12.30
N LEU A 76 0.98 -8.14 -11.29
CA LEU A 76 -0.26 -8.24 -10.50
C LEU A 76 -0.01 -7.83 -9.04
N THR A 77 -0.92 -7.05 -8.46
CA THR A 77 -0.87 -6.73 -7.02
C THR A 77 -1.25 -7.95 -6.17
N TYR A 78 -0.91 -7.93 -4.88
CA TYR A 78 -1.28 -9.01 -3.95
C TYR A 78 -2.80 -9.27 -3.90
N ASP A 79 -3.61 -8.21 -3.96
CA ASP A 79 -5.08 -8.29 -4.00
C ASP A 79 -5.59 -8.93 -5.30
N GLU A 80 -5.03 -8.52 -6.44
CA GLU A 80 -5.37 -9.11 -7.74
C GLU A 80 -5.01 -10.59 -7.77
N ARG A 81 -3.82 -10.98 -7.28
CA ARG A 81 -3.39 -12.38 -7.21
C ARG A 81 -4.31 -13.23 -6.33
N HIS A 82 -4.68 -12.73 -5.15
CA HIS A 82 -5.65 -13.41 -4.27
C HIS A 82 -7.01 -13.61 -4.94
N ARG A 83 -7.51 -12.58 -5.63
CA ARG A 83 -8.82 -12.64 -6.31
C ARG A 83 -8.80 -13.50 -7.57
N LEU A 84 -7.66 -13.75 -8.18
CA LEU A 84 -7.50 -14.58 -9.37
C LEU A 84 -7.20 -16.05 -9.05
N ASP A 85 -6.67 -16.31 -7.86
CA ASP A 85 -6.28 -17.64 -7.40
C ASP A 85 -7.46 -18.38 -6.77
N SER A 86 -8.04 -19.33 -7.52
CA SER A 86 -9.13 -20.18 -7.04
C SER A 86 -8.74 -21.11 -5.89
N THR A 87 -7.44 -21.31 -5.65
CA THR A 87 -6.92 -22.15 -4.57
C THR A 87 -6.66 -21.37 -3.28
N ALA A 88 -6.71 -20.03 -3.32
CA ALA A 88 -6.45 -19.19 -2.17
C ALA A 88 -7.43 -19.45 -1.02
N ARG A 89 -6.93 -19.36 0.22
CA ARG A 89 -7.80 -19.31 1.40
C ARG A 89 -8.62 -18.02 1.34
N ARG A 90 -9.92 -18.11 1.63
CA ARG A 90 -10.84 -16.96 1.62
C ARG A 90 -11.67 -16.91 2.90
N ARG A 91 -11.88 -15.70 3.40
CA ARG A 91 -12.82 -15.37 4.46
C ARG A 91 -14.13 -14.86 3.85
N ASN A 92 -15.18 -14.75 4.66
CA ASN A 92 -16.51 -14.36 4.18
C ASN A 92 -16.55 -12.88 3.73
N GLU A 93 -15.69 -12.04 4.31
CA GLU A 93 -15.56 -10.62 4.02
C GLU A 93 -14.70 -10.31 2.79
N ASP A 94 -14.04 -11.31 2.20
CA ASP A 94 -13.12 -11.08 1.08
C ASP A 94 -13.86 -10.74 -0.21
N ALA A 95 -13.28 -9.81 -0.98
CA ALA A 95 -13.75 -9.44 -2.31
C ALA A 95 -13.86 -10.68 -3.22
N PRO A 96 -14.92 -10.79 -4.04
CA PRO A 96 -15.22 -12.00 -4.80
C PRO A 96 -14.11 -12.39 -5.77
N LEU A 97 -14.00 -13.71 -6.01
CA LEU A 97 -13.11 -14.30 -6.99
C LEU A 97 -13.42 -13.73 -8.38
N ILE A 98 -12.38 -13.34 -9.09
CA ILE A 98 -12.47 -12.93 -10.49
C ILE A 98 -12.46 -14.20 -11.34
N GLN A 99 -13.54 -14.41 -12.10
CA GLN A 99 -13.65 -15.49 -13.07
C GLN A 99 -13.62 -14.92 -14.47
N PHE A 100 -12.84 -15.56 -15.35
CA PHE A 100 -12.80 -15.19 -16.77
C PHE A 100 -13.78 -16.05 -17.55
N THR A 101 -14.66 -15.38 -18.28
CA THR A 101 -15.64 -15.98 -19.19
C THR A 101 -15.07 -16.19 -20.58
N GLY A 102 -14.01 -15.48 -20.96
CA GLY A 102 -13.48 -15.46 -22.33
C GLY A 102 -14.16 -14.47 -23.25
N ALA A 103 -15.22 -13.80 -22.79
CA ALA A 103 -15.91 -12.75 -23.53
C ALA A 103 -15.41 -11.33 -23.18
N GLU A 104 -14.37 -11.22 -22.33
CA GLU A 104 -13.82 -9.93 -21.93
C GLU A 104 -13.27 -9.19 -23.15
N ARG A 105 -13.79 -7.99 -23.42
CA ARG A 105 -13.30 -7.17 -24.52
C ARG A 105 -11.94 -6.58 -24.15
N CYS A 106 -10.95 -6.69 -25.04
CA CYS A 106 -9.66 -6.02 -24.89
C CYS A 106 -9.84 -4.51 -24.66
N GLY A 107 -8.96 -3.92 -23.85
CA GLY A 107 -9.07 -2.52 -23.42
C GLY A 107 -9.88 -2.30 -22.14
N THR A 108 -10.11 -3.38 -21.37
CA THR A 108 -10.69 -3.34 -20.03
C THR A 108 -9.68 -3.88 -18.99
N HIS A 109 -9.76 -3.42 -17.73
CA HIS A 109 -8.88 -3.88 -16.64
C HIS A 109 -9.03 -5.39 -16.42
N LEU A 110 -10.25 -5.90 -16.53
CA LEU A 110 -10.51 -7.34 -16.44
C LEU A 110 -9.81 -8.12 -17.57
N ALA A 111 -9.81 -7.60 -18.80
CA ALA A 111 -9.05 -8.21 -19.90
C ALA A 111 -7.53 -8.13 -19.68
N LEU A 112 -7.02 -7.04 -19.11
CA LEU A 112 -5.60 -6.95 -18.71
C LEU A 112 -5.26 -8.01 -17.66
N LEU A 113 -6.08 -8.17 -16.61
CA LEU A 113 -5.88 -9.21 -15.61
C LEU A 113 -5.90 -10.61 -16.21
N ARG A 114 -6.78 -10.85 -17.19
CA ARG A 114 -6.81 -12.11 -17.94
C ARG A 114 -5.49 -12.36 -18.65
N HIS A 115 -5.02 -11.41 -19.45
CA HIS A 115 -3.75 -11.57 -20.16
C HIS A 115 -2.58 -11.82 -19.20
N LEU A 116 -2.53 -11.07 -18.10
CA LEU A 116 -1.50 -11.23 -17.10
C LEU A 116 -1.57 -12.59 -16.40
N TRP A 117 -2.76 -13.03 -15.99
CA TRP A 117 -2.95 -14.27 -15.22
C TRP A 117 -2.85 -15.53 -16.05
N LEU A 118 -3.36 -15.53 -17.28
CA LEU A 118 -3.31 -16.67 -18.19
C LEU A 118 -2.00 -16.72 -19.00
N ASP A 119 -1.13 -15.75 -18.79
CA ASP A 119 0.13 -15.58 -19.54
C ASP A 119 -0.10 -15.45 -21.06
N GLU A 120 -1.23 -14.85 -21.45
CA GLU A 120 -1.56 -14.59 -22.84
C GLU A 120 -0.83 -13.32 -23.33
N PRO A 121 -0.52 -13.20 -24.64
CA PRO A 121 -0.02 -11.96 -25.22
C PRO A 121 -0.95 -10.80 -24.89
N ILE A 122 -0.38 -9.73 -24.35
CA ILE A 122 -1.14 -8.56 -23.91
C ILE A 122 -1.54 -7.75 -25.14
N ASP A 123 -2.84 -7.59 -25.37
CA ASP A 123 -3.35 -6.74 -26.43
C ASP A 123 -2.86 -5.28 -26.20
N PRO A 124 -2.33 -4.60 -27.22
CA PRO A 124 -1.93 -3.20 -27.10
C PRO A 124 -3.02 -2.31 -26.52
N LYS A 125 -4.32 -2.60 -26.71
CA LYS A 125 -5.46 -1.89 -26.11
C LYS A 125 -5.59 -2.16 -24.60
N CYS A 126 -5.28 -3.36 -24.13
CA CYS A 126 -5.27 -3.69 -22.70
C CYS A 126 -4.11 -2.98 -21.97
N TRP A 127 -3.01 -2.73 -22.70
CA TRP A 127 -1.89 -1.96 -22.18
C TRP A 127 -2.11 -0.44 -22.30
N SER A 128 -2.62 0.04 -23.44
CA SER A 128 -2.77 1.46 -23.76
C SER A 128 -4.10 2.08 -23.34
N GLY A 129 -5.13 1.29 -23.10
CA GLY A 129 -6.49 1.79 -22.86
C GLY A 129 -6.75 2.31 -21.45
N GLU A 130 -5.94 1.92 -20.45
CA GLU A 130 -6.46 1.95 -19.07
C GLU A 130 -5.45 1.97 -17.92
N VAL A 131 -4.15 2.10 -18.18
CA VAL A 131 -3.22 2.72 -17.22
C VAL A 131 -3.74 4.12 -16.80
N TYR A 132 -4.57 4.75 -17.64
CA TYR A 132 -5.28 6.01 -17.38
C TYR A 132 -6.54 5.90 -16.50
N ARG A 133 -7.35 4.83 -16.58
CA ARG A 133 -8.59 4.75 -15.76
C ARG A 133 -8.36 4.21 -14.36
N ASP A 134 -7.20 3.62 -14.06
CA ASP A 134 -6.84 3.28 -12.68
C ASP A 134 -6.59 4.54 -11.82
N HIS A 135 -6.11 5.63 -12.45
CA HIS A 135 -6.10 6.96 -11.86
C HIS A 135 -7.51 7.55 -11.71
N GLU A 136 -8.39 7.38 -12.72
CA GLU A 136 -9.78 7.86 -12.64
C GLU A 136 -10.62 7.09 -11.62
N ASN A 137 -10.45 5.77 -11.46
CA ASN A 137 -11.17 4.96 -10.48
C ASN A 137 -10.64 5.14 -9.05
N ARG A 138 -9.33 5.39 -8.85
CA ARG A 138 -8.82 5.87 -7.54
C ARG A 138 -9.37 7.25 -7.19
N ASN A 139 -9.40 8.17 -8.16
CA ASN A 139 -10.03 9.49 -7.99
C ASN A 139 -11.54 9.38 -7.76
N TRP A 140 -12.23 8.46 -8.44
CA TRP A 140 -13.66 8.24 -8.27
C TRP A 140 -13.94 7.65 -6.89
N ARG A 141 -13.16 6.66 -6.43
CA ARG A 141 -13.26 6.16 -5.06
C ARG A 141 -12.90 7.24 -4.03
N GLN A 142 -11.95 8.13 -4.29
CA GLN A 142 -11.68 9.26 -3.38
C GLN A 142 -12.78 10.34 -3.40
N ARG A 143 -13.41 10.61 -4.55
CA ARG A 143 -14.50 11.59 -4.70
C ARG A 143 -15.86 11.07 -4.24
N ASN A 144 -16.09 9.77 -4.39
CA ASN A 144 -17.37 9.10 -4.10
C ASN A 144 -17.29 8.14 -2.91
N THR A 145 -16.15 8.03 -2.23
CA THR A 145 -16.21 7.73 -0.79
C THR A 145 -17.08 8.84 -0.22
N PRO A 146 -18.20 8.53 0.46
CA PRO A 146 -18.97 9.54 1.14
C PRO A 146 -17.97 10.34 1.95
N GLN A 147 -17.76 11.59 1.57
CA GLN A 147 -17.07 12.53 2.44
C GLN A 147 -17.82 12.36 3.76
N PRO A 148 -17.14 12.06 4.89
CA PRO A 148 -17.84 12.11 6.17
C PRO A 148 -18.58 13.44 6.15
N GLU A 149 -19.91 13.39 6.27
CA GLU A 149 -20.77 14.57 6.17
C GLU A 149 -20.07 15.69 6.93
N PRO A 150 -20.02 16.93 6.39
CA PRO A 150 -19.40 18.05 7.09
C PRO A 150 -19.97 18.01 8.50
N ALA A 151 -19.10 17.65 9.45
CA ALA A 151 -19.54 17.28 10.77
C ALA A 151 -20.38 18.46 11.26
N GLN A 152 -21.68 18.24 11.40
CA GLN A 152 -22.49 19.05 12.28
C GLN A 152 -21.65 19.15 13.54
N GLU A 153 -21.24 20.38 13.89
CA GLU A 153 -20.32 20.68 14.97
C GLU A 153 -20.73 19.86 16.19
N THR A 154 -20.14 18.68 16.29
CA THR A 154 -20.43 17.75 17.36
C THR A 154 -19.64 18.34 18.50
N PRO A 155 -20.26 18.60 19.67
CA PRO A 155 -19.57 19.22 20.79
C PRO A 155 -18.27 18.46 21.01
N ALA A 156 -17.16 19.22 21.02
CA ALA A 156 -15.79 18.74 20.99
C ALA A 156 -15.63 17.44 21.78
N GLN A 157 -15.62 16.30 21.07
CA GLN A 157 -15.26 15.04 21.70
C GLN A 157 -13.79 15.16 22.08
N GLU A 158 -13.50 15.08 23.38
CA GLU A 158 -12.14 15.05 23.93
C GLU A 158 -11.30 14.01 23.16
N THR A 159 -10.43 14.50 22.28
CA THR A 159 -9.56 13.59 21.52
C THR A 159 -8.42 13.17 22.43
N LYS A 160 -8.32 11.87 22.70
CA LYS A 160 -7.20 11.33 23.49
C LYS A 160 -5.87 11.68 22.81
N PRO A 161 -4.82 12.07 23.57
CA PRO A 161 -3.50 12.36 23.02
C PRO A 161 -2.92 11.15 22.27
N ARG A 162 -2.52 11.35 21.02
CA ARG A 162 -2.02 10.32 20.09
C ARG A 162 -0.50 10.26 19.99
N THR A 163 0.19 11.32 20.40
CA THR A 163 1.65 11.42 20.34
C THR A 163 2.24 11.70 21.72
N PRO A 164 3.52 11.31 21.99
CA PRO A 164 4.19 11.65 23.25
C PRO A 164 4.22 13.16 23.54
N ARG A 165 4.31 13.98 22.49
CA ARG A 165 4.28 15.44 22.58
C ARG A 165 2.92 15.95 23.04
N GLU A 166 1.83 15.41 22.50
CA GLU A 166 0.46 15.73 22.96
C GLU A 166 0.25 15.33 24.41
N TRP A 167 0.77 14.17 24.80
CA TRP A 167 0.67 13.69 26.16
C TRP A 167 1.35 14.65 27.13
N CYS A 168 2.55 15.14 26.79
CA CYS A 168 3.28 16.11 27.61
C CYS A 168 2.54 17.46 27.71
N VAL A 169 1.98 17.97 26.61
CA VAL A 169 1.13 19.19 26.64
C VAL A 169 -0.10 18.98 27.52
N TYR A 170 -0.79 17.85 27.38
CA TYR A 170 -1.96 17.50 28.19
C TYR A 170 -1.62 17.43 29.69
N THR A 171 -0.53 16.74 30.07
CA THR A 171 -0.10 16.62 31.47
C THR A 171 0.27 17.97 32.07
N LEU A 172 0.99 18.81 31.34
CA LEU A 172 1.37 20.13 31.85
C LEU A 172 0.16 21.06 31.97
N TRP A 173 -0.75 21.01 31.00
CA TRP A 173 -2.02 21.73 31.05
C TRP A 173 -2.90 21.27 32.21
N SER A 174 -3.06 19.95 32.43
CA SER A 174 -3.87 19.41 33.53
C SER A 174 -3.25 19.67 34.90
N SER A 175 -1.95 19.93 34.97
CA SER A 175 -1.26 20.43 36.17
C SER A 175 -1.39 21.95 36.40
N GLY A 176 -2.14 22.66 35.54
CA GLY A 176 -2.46 24.08 35.71
C GLY A 176 -1.46 25.06 35.09
N LEU A 177 -0.51 24.60 34.26
CA LEU A 177 0.43 25.52 33.59
C LEU A 177 -0.25 26.30 32.47
N SER A 178 0.08 27.59 32.35
CA SER A 178 -0.33 28.44 31.23
C SER A 178 0.37 28.05 29.93
N ASP A 179 -0.24 28.32 28.77
CA ASP A 179 0.36 27.98 27.46
C ASP A 179 1.80 28.53 27.29
N PRO A 180 2.15 29.76 27.73
CA PRO A 180 3.53 30.25 27.70
C PRO A 180 4.48 29.44 28.58
N ALA A 181 4.04 28.99 29.76
CA ALA A 181 4.84 28.18 30.66
C ALA A 181 5.07 26.76 30.07
N ILE A 182 4.05 26.19 29.43
CA ILE A 182 4.17 24.92 28.69
C ILE A 182 5.16 25.07 27.53
N ALA A 183 5.02 26.14 26.74
CA ALA A 183 5.90 26.43 25.60
C ALA A 183 7.37 26.54 26.04
N HIS A 184 7.62 27.28 27.12
CA HIS A 184 8.95 27.42 27.71
C HIS A 184 9.50 26.08 28.23
N ARG A 185 8.70 25.31 28.96
CA ARG A 185 9.12 24.03 29.56
C ARG A 185 9.40 22.94 28.54
N MET A 186 8.66 22.94 27.43
CA MET A 186 8.83 21.96 26.35
C MET A 186 9.80 22.42 25.25
N ALA A 187 10.33 23.66 25.33
CA ALA A 187 11.13 24.29 24.29
C ALA A 187 10.46 24.27 22.90
N ILE A 188 9.16 24.57 22.84
CA ILE A 188 8.36 24.66 21.61
C ILE A 188 7.67 26.02 21.51
N SER A 189 7.20 26.38 20.31
CA SER A 189 6.48 27.64 20.12
C SER A 189 5.13 27.64 20.83
N LEU A 190 4.71 28.83 21.28
CA LEU A 190 3.39 29.06 21.87
C LEU A 190 2.26 28.62 20.93
N ASP A 191 2.38 28.94 19.64
CA ASP A 191 1.42 28.53 18.62
C ASP A 191 1.29 27.00 18.54
N SER A 192 2.40 26.27 18.67
CA SER A 192 2.36 24.81 18.67
C SER A 192 1.62 24.24 19.90
N VAL A 193 1.79 24.85 21.07
CA VAL A 193 1.01 24.49 22.28
C VAL A 193 -0.47 24.75 22.05
N GLN A 194 -0.83 25.92 21.51
CA GLN A 194 -2.21 26.30 21.24
C GLN A 194 -2.89 25.38 20.21
N GLN A 195 -2.17 24.99 19.15
CA GLN A 195 -2.66 24.03 18.16
C GLN A 195 -2.90 22.64 18.76
N VAL A 196 -1.96 22.15 19.59
CA VAL A 196 -2.12 20.87 20.30
C VAL A 196 -3.32 20.93 21.24
N ARG A 197 -3.45 22.01 22.02
CA ARG A 197 -4.55 22.23 22.96
C ARG A 197 -5.91 22.28 22.26
N LYS A 198 -6.01 23.06 21.17
CA LYS A 198 -7.21 23.17 20.33
C LYS A 198 -7.63 21.82 19.78
N ARG A 199 -6.66 21.03 19.30
CA ARG A 199 -6.93 19.69 18.78
C ARG A 199 -7.42 18.72 19.86
N LEU A 200 -6.83 18.77 21.06
CA LEU A 200 -7.21 17.94 22.20
C LEU A 200 -8.56 18.36 22.84
N GLY A 201 -9.17 19.47 22.39
CA GLY A 201 -10.42 19.99 22.95
C GLY A 201 -10.25 20.62 24.34
N LEU A 202 -9.02 20.98 24.71
CA LEU A 202 -8.73 21.58 26.01
C LEU A 202 -9.09 23.07 25.98
N LEU A 203 -9.83 23.54 26.98
CA LEU A 203 -10.26 24.94 27.08
C LEU A 203 -9.07 25.88 27.21
N ALA A 204 -9.29 27.14 26.81
CA ALA A 204 -8.32 28.18 27.09
C ALA A 204 -8.11 28.30 28.60
N ASN A 205 -6.86 28.26 29.05
CA ASN A 205 -6.54 28.52 30.45
C ASN A 205 -6.89 29.98 30.73
N LEU A 206 -8.11 30.22 31.24
CA LEU A 206 -8.58 31.51 31.74
C LEU A 206 -7.88 31.91 33.05
N HIS A 207 -6.91 31.12 33.52
CA HIS A 207 -6.13 31.37 34.74
C HIS A 207 -5.06 32.46 34.56
N VAL A 208 -5.45 33.63 34.05
CA VAL A 208 -4.61 34.84 34.06
C VAL A 208 -5.42 36.00 34.63
N GLU A 209 -6.08 35.86 35.78
CA GLU A 209 -6.58 37.03 36.55
C GLU A 209 -6.62 36.85 38.08
N GLN A 210 -5.89 35.91 38.68
CA GLN A 210 -5.77 35.85 40.16
C GLN A 210 -4.33 35.64 40.61
N ALA A 211 -3.53 36.69 40.50
CA ALA A 211 -2.35 36.94 41.33
C ALA A 211 -2.03 38.45 41.28
N SER A 212 -2.75 39.23 42.10
CA SER A 212 -2.27 40.46 42.71
C SER A 212 -2.25 40.25 44.21
#